data_AF-A0A957L962-F1
#
_entry.id   AF-A0A957L962-F1
#
_cell.length_a   1.000
_cell.length_b   1.000
_cell.length_c   1.000
_cell.angle_alpha   90.00
_cell.angle_beta   90.00
_cell.angle_gamma   90.00
#
_symmetry.space_group_name_H-M   'P 1'
#
loop_
_entity.id
_entity.type
_entity.pdbx_description
1 polymer ?
#
loop_
_entity_poly.entity_id
_entity_poly.type
_entity_poly.pdbx_seq_one_letter_code
_entity_poly.pdbx_strand_id
1 'polypeptide(L)'
;MPHPPMTPTAETRRQQLYTLLGDLPDRHREITATKLAEEERPSYILETLSLDLNGREAVPAYFVYPKQHHGRLPTLLYNHAHGNDYTIGKTELLNGRRALQNP
;
A
#
# COMPACT_ATOMS: atom_id res chain seq x y z
N MET A 1 37.66 -13.42 27.73
CA MET A 1 36.34 -12.78 27.87
C MET A 1 35.66 -12.82 26.51
N PRO A 2 34.52 -13.50 26.33
CA PRO A 2 33.77 -13.42 25.08
C PRO A 2 33.15 -12.03 24.96
N HIS A 3 33.31 -11.38 23.80
CA HIS A 3 32.61 -10.13 23.50
C HIS A 3 31.09 -10.38 23.47
N PRO A 4 30.28 -9.43 23.98
CA PRO A 4 28.83 -9.51 23.79
C PRO A 4 28.52 -9.47 22.28
N PRO A 5 27.52 -10.23 21.80
CA PRO A 5 27.17 -10.22 20.38
C PRO A 5 26.79 -8.80 19.97
N MET A 6 27.43 -8.29 18.92
CA MET A 6 27.10 -6.99 18.36
C MET A 6 25.65 -7.01 17.86
N THR A 7 24.84 -6.09 18.37
CA THR A 7 23.46 -5.89 17.90
C THR A 7 23.49 -5.53 16.41
N PRO A 8 22.76 -6.25 15.54
CA PRO A 8 22.77 -5.96 14.11
C PRO A 8 22.18 -4.57 13.84
N THR A 9 22.85 -3.82 12.95
CA THR A 9 22.42 -2.49 12.52
C THR A 9 21.13 -2.57 11.71
N ALA A 10 20.46 -1.42 11.52
CA ALA A 10 19.28 -1.36 10.66
C ALA A 10 19.59 -1.78 9.21
N GLU A 11 20.79 -1.48 8.72
CA GLU A 11 21.24 -1.85 7.38
C GLU A 11 21.43 -3.36 7.24
N THR A 12 22.14 -4.00 8.19
CA THR A 12 22.32 -5.46 8.19
C THR A 12 20.98 -6.19 8.29
N ARG A 13 20.04 -5.68 9.11
CA ARG A 13 18.68 -6.24 9.18
C ARG A 13 17.90 -6.07 7.87
N ARG A 14 18.05 -4.93 7.18
CA ARG A 14 17.42 -4.69 5.88
C ARG A 14 17.95 -5.66 4.82
N GLN A 15 19.27 -5.89 4.80
CA GLN A 15 19.89 -6.86 3.90
C GLN A 15 19.32 -8.26 4.16
N GLN A 16 19.28 -8.68 5.43
CA GLN A 16 18.74 -9.98 5.82
C GLN A 16 17.26 -10.12 5.44
N LEU A 17 16.44 -9.09 5.68
CA LEU A 17 15.04 -9.08 5.27
C LEU A 17 14.90 -9.34 3.76
N TYR A 18 15.70 -8.66 2.93
CA TYR A 18 15.61 -8.86 1.48
C TYR A 18 15.99 -10.28 1.05
N THR A 19 16.96 -10.92 1.70
CA THR A 19 17.28 -12.34 1.44
C THR A 19 16.11 -13.27 1.80
N LEU A 20 15.30 -12.92 2.82
CA LEU A 20 14.18 -13.73 3.28
C LEU A 20 12.90 -13.55 2.46
N LEU A 21 12.76 -12.45 1.71
CA LEU A 21 11.57 -12.17 0.90
C LEU A 21 11.50 -13.00 -0.40
N GLY A 22 12.54 -13.78 -0.71
CA GLY A 22 12.62 -14.58 -1.93
C GLY A 22 12.95 -13.74 -3.16
N ASP A 23 12.53 -14.21 -4.34
CA ASP A 23 12.77 -13.51 -5.60
C ASP A 23 11.94 -12.23 -5.67
N LEU A 24 12.62 -11.11 -5.77
CA LEU A 24 11.99 -9.81 -5.89
C LEU A 24 11.73 -9.47 -7.36
N PRO A 25 10.63 -8.75 -7.67
CA PRO A 25 10.44 -8.21 -9.01
C PRO A 25 11.57 -7.23 -9.36
N ASP A 26 11.78 -7.02 -10.67
CA ASP A 26 12.72 -6.03 -11.15
C ASP A 26 12.41 -4.65 -10.55
N ARG A 27 13.38 -4.09 -9.82
CA ARG A 27 13.25 -2.80 -9.13
C ARG A 27 13.38 -1.60 -10.05
N HIS A 28 13.90 -1.81 -11.26
CA HIS A 28 14.07 -0.76 -12.27
C HIS A 28 12.92 -0.74 -13.28
N ARG A 29 11.96 -1.65 -13.15
CA ARG A 29 10.71 -1.62 -13.92
C ARG A 29 9.93 -0.33 -13.60
N GLU A 30 9.35 0.25 -14.64
CA GLU A 30 8.40 1.35 -14.48
C GLU A 30 7.11 0.87 -13.80
N ILE A 31 6.66 1.63 -12.80
CA ILE A 31 5.34 1.46 -12.17
C ILE A 31 4.36 2.40 -12.87
N THR A 32 3.23 1.87 -13.32
CA THR A 32 2.19 2.68 -13.98
C THR A 32 0.84 2.55 -13.29
N ALA A 33 -0.01 3.55 -13.46
CA ALA A 33 -1.36 3.59 -12.93
C ALA A 33 -2.32 4.10 -14.02
N THR A 34 -3.40 3.36 -14.26
CA THR A 34 -4.48 3.78 -15.14
C THR A 34 -5.69 4.17 -14.31
N LYS A 35 -6.18 5.40 -14.49
CA LYS A 35 -7.44 5.85 -13.89
C LYS A 35 -8.61 5.27 -14.68
N LEU A 36 -9.41 4.44 -14.01
CA LEU A 36 -10.59 3.79 -14.57
C LEU A 36 -11.86 4.60 -14.36
N ALA A 37 -11.96 5.28 -13.22
CA ALA A 37 -13.10 6.12 -12.87
C ALA A 37 -12.70 7.22 -11.88
N GLU A 38 -13.50 8.28 -11.85
CA GLU A 38 -13.41 9.38 -10.88
C GLU A 38 -14.82 9.70 -10.39
N GLU A 39 -14.98 9.85 -9.08
CA GLU A 39 -16.23 10.20 -8.43
C GLU A 39 -16.02 11.39 -7.50
N GLU A 40 -16.81 12.45 -7.68
CA GLU A 40 -16.87 13.54 -6.72
C GLU A 40 -17.77 13.15 -5.53
N ARG A 41 -17.15 13.01 -4.34
CA ARG A 41 -17.86 12.78 -3.07
C ARG A 41 -18.09 14.10 -2.34
N PRO A 42 -18.91 14.19 -1.27
CA PRO A 42 -19.17 15.47 -0.61
C PRO A 42 -17.90 16.24 -0.19
N SER A 43 -16.89 15.57 0.36
CA SER A 43 -15.67 16.20 0.90
C SER A 43 -14.36 15.85 0.18
N TYR A 44 -14.38 14.90 -0.76
CA TYR A 44 -13.17 14.40 -1.45
C TYR A 44 -13.48 13.93 -2.87
N ILE A 45 -12.44 13.71 -3.67
CA ILE A 45 -12.51 13.00 -4.94
C ILE A 45 -12.03 11.57 -4.70
N LEU A 46 -12.74 10.61 -5.28
CA LEU A 46 -12.37 9.19 -5.29
C LEU A 46 -11.99 8.78 -6.71
N GLU A 47 -10.76 8.31 -6.89
CA GLU A 47 -10.33 7.66 -8.13
C GLU A 47 -10.29 6.14 -7.97
N THR A 48 -10.79 5.44 -8.98
CA THR A 48 -10.60 3.99 -9.13
C THR A 48 -9.42 3.77 -10.06
N LEU A 49 -8.37 3.10 -9.55
CA LEU A 49 -7.14 2.86 -10.29
C LEU A 49 -6.92 1.37 -10.57
N SER A 50 -6.23 1.10 -11.67
CA SER A 50 -5.57 -0.17 -11.98
C SER A 50 -4.06 0.07 -12.03
N LEU A 51 -3.29 -0.61 -11.19
CA LEU A 51 -1.85 -0.42 -11.05
C LEU A 51 -1.09 -1.58 -11.70
N ASP A 52 -0.08 -1.28 -12.50
CA ASP A 52 0.93 -2.25 -12.90
C ASP A 52 2.18 -2.05 -12.04
N LEU A 53 2.43 -3.01 -11.15
CA LEU A 53 3.50 -2.94 -10.16
C LEU A 53 4.67 -3.88 -10.48
N ASN A 54 4.38 -5.08 -10.96
CA ASN A 54 5.36 -6.15 -11.14
C ASN A 54 5.31 -6.81 -12.52
N GLY A 55 4.46 -6.31 -13.43
CA GLY A 55 4.28 -6.89 -14.76
C GLY A 55 3.63 -8.27 -14.80
N ARG A 56 3.00 -8.71 -13.70
CA ARG A 56 2.33 -10.03 -13.63
C ARG A 56 0.82 -9.87 -13.61
N GLU A 57 0.31 -9.10 -12.66
CA GLU A 57 -1.12 -8.89 -12.47
C GLU A 57 -1.40 -7.43 -12.12
N ALA A 58 -2.49 -6.90 -12.67
CA ALA A 58 -2.94 -5.55 -12.36
C ALA A 58 -3.56 -5.50 -10.96
N VAL A 59 -3.13 -4.54 -10.15
CA VAL A 59 -3.60 -4.39 -8.76
C VAL A 59 -4.70 -3.31 -8.71
N PRO A 60 -5.93 -3.64 -8.25
CA PRO A 60 -6.98 -2.64 -8.11
C PRO A 60 -6.74 -1.76 -6.89
N ALA A 61 -6.87 -0.45 -7.04
CA ALA A 61 -6.70 0.50 -5.93
C ALA A 61 -7.80 1.58 -5.91
N TYR A 62 -7.92 2.24 -4.76
CA TYR A 62 -8.62 3.51 -4.60
C TYR A 62 -7.61 4.58 -4.18
N PHE A 63 -7.76 5.77 -4.76
CA PHE A 63 -7.01 6.94 -4.36
C PHE A 63 -7.99 8.06 -4.00
N VAL A 64 -7.78 8.69 -2.85
CA VAL A 64 -8.66 9.73 -2.32
C VAL A 64 -7.88 10.99 -2.02
N TYR A 65 -8.42 12.14 -2.41
CA TYR A 65 -7.81 13.45 -2.15
C TYR A 65 -8.86 14.54 -1.99
N PRO A 66 -8.59 15.61 -1.23
CA PRO A 66 -9.53 16.71 -1.05
C PRO A 66 -9.77 17.47 -2.36
N LYS A 67 -11.01 17.93 -2.58
CA LYS A 67 -11.41 18.64 -3.82
C LYS A 67 -10.58 19.89 -4.09
N GLN A 68 -10.25 20.61 -3.03
CA GLN A 68 -9.46 21.82 -3.09
C GLN A 68 -8.14 21.56 -2.37
N HIS A 69 -7.05 21.58 -3.14
CA HIS A 69 -5.70 21.50 -2.62
C HIS A 69 -4.75 22.28 -3.50
N HIS A 70 -3.65 22.72 -2.91
CA HIS A 70 -2.57 23.38 -3.61
C HIS A 70 -1.25 22.72 -3.23
N GLY A 71 -0.42 22.45 -4.24
CA GLY A 71 0.86 21.80 -4.05
C GLY A 71 0.75 20.33 -3.64
N ARG A 72 1.85 19.79 -3.11
CA ARG A 72 1.95 18.38 -2.71
C ARG A 72 1.34 18.19 -1.32
N LEU A 73 0.54 17.14 -1.18
CA LEU A 73 -0.03 16.73 0.10
C LEU A 73 0.71 15.52 0.69
N PRO A 74 0.77 15.38 2.02
CA PRO A 74 1.09 14.12 2.65
C PRO A 74 0.17 13.01 2.11
N THR A 75 0.72 11.84 1.82
CA THR A 75 -0.03 10.70 1.28
C THR A 75 0.19 9.50 2.19
N LEU A 76 -0.90 8.78 2.48
CA LEU A 76 -0.87 7.57 3.29
C LEU A 76 -1.19 6.36 2.42
N LEU A 77 -0.33 5.34 2.47
CA LEU A 77 -0.59 4.04 1.88
C LEU A 77 -1.28 3.15 2.90
N TYR A 78 -2.52 2.77 2.62
CA TYR A 78 -3.29 1.84 3.44
C TYR A 78 -3.39 0.49 2.73
N ASN A 79 -2.84 -0.55 3.36
CA ASN A 79 -3.03 -1.94 2.92
C ASN A 79 -4.18 -2.55 3.73
N HIS A 80 -5.16 -3.14 3.04
CA HIS A 80 -6.29 -3.78 3.71
C HIS A 80 -5.86 -5.08 4.40
N ALA A 81 -6.58 -5.45 5.46
CA ALA A 81 -6.43 -6.76 6.07
C ALA A 81 -7.39 -7.75 5.41
N HIS A 82 -7.00 -9.01 5.22
CA HIS A 82 -7.95 -10.02 4.72
C HIS A 82 -8.90 -10.49 5.81
N GLY A 83 -8.44 -10.73 7.06
CA GLY A 83 -9.30 -11.05 8.20
C GLY A 83 -10.40 -12.09 7.93
N ASN A 84 -10.07 -13.11 7.12
CA ASN A 84 -10.97 -14.17 6.64
C ASN A 84 -12.13 -13.73 5.70
N ASP A 85 -12.10 -12.50 5.20
CA ASP A 85 -13.01 -12.00 4.16
C ASP A 85 -12.21 -11.52 2.94
N TYR A 86 -12.20 -12.34 1.90
CA TYR A 86 -11.44 -12.11 0.67
C TYR A 86 -12.15 -11.18 -0.31
N THR A 87 -13.38 -10.79 -0.03
CA THR A 87 -14.22 -10.02 -0.97
C THR A 87 -14.14 -8.51 -0.75
N ILE A 88 -13.74 -8.07 0.45
CA ILE A 88 -13.68 -6.64 0.80
C ILE A 88 -12.66 -5.90 -0.07
N GLY A 89 -11.41 -6.38 -0.07
CA GLY A 89 -10.29 -5.76 -0.79
C GLY A 89 -10.19 -4.25 -0.53
N LYS A 90 -9.99 -3.48 -1.61
CA LYS A 90 -9.86 -2.01 -1.56
C LYS A 90 -11.08 -1.28 -0.98
N THR A 91 -12.26 -1.90 -0.94
CA THR A 91 -13.46 -1.25 -0.38
C THR A 91 -13.39 -1.06 1.13
N GLU A 92 -12.45 -1.73 1.83
CA GLU A 92 -12.19 -1.56 3.27
C GLU A 92 -11.90 -0.10 3.62
N LEU A 93 -11.22 0.64 2.72
CA LEU A 93 -10.91 2.05 2.92
C LEU A 93 -12.16 2.93 3.09
N LEU A 94 -13.23 2.62 2.36
CA LEU A 94 -14.43 3.46 2.31
C LEU A 94 -15.48 3.01 3.32
N ASN A 95 -15.65 1.70 3.47
CA ASN A 95 -16.70 1.10 4.29
C ASN A 95 -16.20 0.79 5.72
N GLY A 96 -14.89 0.82 5.92
CA GLY A 96 -14.23 0.34 7.12
C GLY A 96 -14.41 -1.16 7.33
N ARG A 97 -13.92 -1.63 8.49
CA ARG A 97 -14.13 -2.99 8.95
C ARG A 97 -14.72 -2.98 10.35
N ARG A 98 -15.90 -3.59 10.52
CA ARG A 98 -16.55 -3.68 11.83
C ARG A 98 -15.63 -4.22 12.93
N ALA A 99 -14.84 -5.25 12.63
CA ALA A 99 -13.89 -5.85 13.57
C ALA A 99 -12.74 -4.93 14.01
N LEU A 100 -12.48 -3.83 13.30
CA LEU A 100 -11.44 -2.84 13.63
C LEU A 100 -12.03 -1.52 14.17
N GLN A 101 -13.36 -1.40 14.23
CA GLN A 101 -14.05 -0.18 14.65
C GLN A 101 -14.42 -0.16 16.14
N ASN A 102 -14.20 -1.25 16.86
CA ASN A 102 -14.41 -1.32 18.30
C ASN A 102 -13.25 -2.10 18.95
N PRO A 103 -12.25 -1.40 19.54
CA PRO A 103 -11.01 -1.99 20.03
C PRO A 103 -11.20 -2.92 21.24
#